data_AF-A0A7C5MTP5-F1
#
_entry.id   AF-A0A7C5MTP5-F1
#
_cell.length_a   1.000
_cell.length_b   1.000
_cell.length_c   1.000
_cell.angle_alpha   90.00
_cell.angle_beta   90.00
_cell.angle_gamma   90.00
#
_symmetry.space_group_name_H-M   'P 1'
#
loop_
_entity.id
_entity.type
_entity.pdbx_description
1 polymer ?
#
loop_
_entity_poly.entity_id
_entity_poly.type
_entity_poly.pdbx_seq_one_letter_code
_entity_poly.pdbx_strand_id
1 'polypeptide(L)' 'TTWENVVAACAPCNLRKSNRLSGEIDMHPRQKPYRPSVFDLHNNGRAFPPNYLHESWLDYLYWDIELLP' A
#
# COMPACT_ATOMS: atom_id res chain seq x y z
N THR A 1 9.18 -12.43 1.89
CA THR A 1 8.82 -11.21 1.14
C THR A 1 9.83 -10.13 1.44
N THR A 2 10.31 -9.40 0.43
CA THR A 2 11.26 -8.29 0.59
C THR A 2 10.64 -7.01 0.03
N TRP A 3 11.24 -5.84 0.31
CA TRP A 3 10.76 -4.59 -0.28
C TRP A 3 10.97 -4.50 -1.80
N GLU A 4 11.77 -5.41 -2.36
CA GLU A 4 12.10 -5.47 -3.78
C GLU A 4 11.01 -6.19 -4.61
N ASN A 5 9.96 -6.71 -3.96
CA ASN A 5 8.87 -7.41 -4.66
C ASN A 5 7.45 -6.99 -4.22
N VAL A 6 7.30 -5.87 -3.51
CA VAL A 6 6.01 -5.36 -3.02
C VAL A 6 5.73 -3.96 -3.55
N VAL A 7 4.50 -3.72 -4.00
CA VAL A 7 4.00 -2.41 -4.46
C VAL A 7 2.59 -2.16 -3.94
N ALA A 8 2.23 -0.89 -3.75
CA ALA A 8 0.83 -0.52 -3.51
C ALA A 8 0.02 -0.61 -4.81
N ALA A 9 -1.21 -1.10 -4.71
CA ALA A 9 -2.15 -1.18 -5.83
C ALA A 9 -3.57 -0.92 -5.33
N CYS A 10 -4.43 -0.36 -6.20
CA CYS A 10 -5.86 -0.31 -5.91
C CYS A 10 -6.49 -1.72 -5.99
N ALA A 11 -7.66 -1.89 -5.38
CA ALA A 11 -8.39 -3.16 -5.36
C ALA A 11 -8.58 -3.81 -6.76
N PRO A 12 -9.07 -3.12 -7.81
CA PRO A 12 -9.25 -3.76 -9.11
C PRO A 12 -7.93 -4.18 -9.77
N CYS A 13 -6.86 -3.41 -9.57
CA CYS A 13 -5.52 -3.78 -10.05
C CYS A 13 -5.00 -5.03 -9.32
N ASN A 14 -5.14 -5.08 -7.99
CA ASN A 14 -4.71 -6.22 -7.19
C ASN A 14 -5.48 -7.50 -7.58
N LEU A 15 -6.80 -7.38 -7.77
CA LEU A 15 -7.65 -8.48 -8.25
C LEU A 15 -7.29 -8.91 -9.68
N ARG A 16 -7.04 -7.96 -10.59
CA ARG A 16 -6.62 -8.26 -11.96
C ARG A 16 -5.26 -8.96 -11.98
N LYS A 17 -4.28 -8.53 -11.17
CA LYS A 17 -2.99 -9.21 -11.08
C LYS A 17 -3.18 -10.62 -10.52
N SER A 18 -3.90 -10.75 -9.41
CA SER A 18 -4.10 -12.02 -8.71
C SER A 18 -2.75 -12.74 -8.50
N ASN A 19 -2.70 -14.04 -8.79
CA ASN A 19 -1.52 -14.90 -8.72
C ASN A 19 -0.63 -14.86 -9.97
N ARG A 20 -0.86 -13.96 -10.94
CA ARG A 20 -0.12 -13.91 -12.20
C ARG A 20 1.12 -13.02 -12.11
N LEU A 21 2.16 -13.37 -12.85
CA LEU A 21 3.35 -12.54 -13.04
C LEU A 21 3.02 -11.36 -13.96
N SER A 22 3.70 -10.24 -13.76
CA SER A 22 3.47 -9.02 -14.55
C SER A 22 3.55 -9.24 -16.06
N GLY A 23 4.50 -10.08 -16.53
CA GLY A 23 4.65 -10.40 -17.95
C GLY A 23 3.57 -11.34 -18.51
N GLU A 24 2.84 -12.08 -17.68
CA GLU A 24 1.76 -12.97 -18.15
C GLU A 24 0.49 -12.20 -18.57
N ILE A 25 0.35 -10.96 -18.09
CA ILE A 25 -0.85 -10.13 -18.30
C ILE A 25 -0.54 -8.70 -18.76
N ASP A 26 0.71 -8.46 -19.17
CA ASP A 26 1.21 -7.14 -19.60
C ASP A 26 0.86 -6.02 -18.59
N MET A 27 1.05 -6.32 -17.29
CA MET A 27 0.72 -5.42 -16.20
C MET A 27 1.97 -5.12 -15.38
N HIS A 28 2.58 -3.97 -15.67
CA HIS A 28 3.83 -3.54 -15.07
C HIS A 28 3.61 -2.39 -14.08
N PRO A 29 4.22 -2.44 -12.88
CA PRO A 29 4.24 -1.30 -11.98
C PRO A 29 4.87 -0.08 -12.65
N ARG A 30 4.27 1.10 -12.47
CA ARG A 30 4.84 2.36 -12.99
C ARG A 30 6.21 2.69 -12.37
N GLN A 31 6.45 2.22 -11.15
CA GLN A 31 7.69 2.40 -10.41
C GLN A 31 8.17 1.03 -9.92
N LYS A 32 9.49 0.79 -10.01
CA LYS A 32 10.07 -0.45 -9.49
C LYS A 32 9.88 -0.52 -7.96
N PRO A 33 9.63 -1.73 -7.42
CA PRO A 33 9.56 -1.91 -5.97
C PRO A 33 10.85 -1.47 -5.29
N TYR A 34 10.73 -0.79 -4.15
CA TYR A 34 11.86 -0.37 -3.34
C TYR A 34 11.40 -0.16 -1.89
N ARG A 35 12.35 -0.16 -0.96
CA ARG A 35 12.08 0.24 0.42
C ARG A 35 12.01 1.76 0.51
N PRO A 36 10.85 2.36 0.83
CA PRO A 36 10.77 3.81 0.97
C PRO A 36 11.59 4.29 2.17
N SER A 37 12.25 5.43 2.02
CA SER A 37 12.85 6.16 3.12
C SER A 37 11.80 6.98 3.88
N VAL A 38 12.13 7.44 5.08
CA VAL A 38 11.27 8.37 5.84
C VAL A 38 10.99 9.65 5.05
N PHE A 39 11.98 10.13 4.28
CA PHE A 39 11.81 11.30 3.42
C PHE A 39 10.79 11.04 2.30
N ASP A 40 10.82 9.86 1.69
CA ASP A 40 9.83 9.48 0.65
C ASP A 40 8.42 9.45 1.23
N LEU A 41 8.27 8.90 2.44
CA LEU A 41 6.98 8.85 3.14
C LEU A 41 6.47 10.25 3.48
N HIS A 42 7.32 11.14 4.02
CA HIS A 42 6.95 12.53 4.26
C HIS A 42 6.60 13.28 2.97
N ASN A 43 7.30 13.02 1.86
CA ASN A 43 6.96 13.61 0.56
C ASN A 43 5.58 13.16 0.07
N ASN A 44 5.28 11.86 0.15
CA ASN A 44 3.97 11.33 -0.21
C ASN A 44 2.86 11.86 0.70
N GLY A 45 3.13 12.01 2.00
CA GLY A 45 2.18 12.54 2.98
C GLY A 45 1.71 13.97 2.69
N ARG A 46 2.52 14.79 2.00
CA ARG A 46 2.13 16.16 1.60
C ARG A 46 0.92 16.22 0.66
N ALA A 47 0.58 15.09 0.01
CA ALA A 47 -0.62 15.00 -0.82
C ALA A 47 -1.92 14.98 0.01
N PHE A 48 -1.83 14.80 1.33
CA PHE A 48 -2.96 14.74 2.23
C PHE A 48 -2.94 15.93 3.21
N PRO A 49 -4.11 16.37 3.71
CA PRO A 49 -4.17 17.40 4.74
C PRO A 49 -3.38 17.01 6.01
N PRO A 50 -2.91 17.98 6.80
CA PRO A 50 -2.33 17.70 8.11
C PRO A 50 -3.31 16.88 8.98
N ASN A 51 -2.80 15.88 9.71
CA ASN A 51 -3.58 14.98 10.57
C ASN A 51 -4.68 14.19 9.84
N TYR A 52 -4.57 14.01 8.52
CA TYR A 52 -5.51 13.19 7.76
C TYR A 52 -5.30 11.70 8.07
N LEU A 53 -6.30 11.08 8.70
CA LEU A 53 -6.42 9.64 8.87
C LEU A 53 -7.53 9.13 7.95
N HIS A 54 -7.18 8.31 6.96
CA HIS A 54 -8.18 7.69 6.09
C HIS A 54 -9.02 6.69 6.91
N GLU A 55 -10.33 6.67 6.74
CA GLU A 55 -11.25 5.85 7.55
C GLU A 55 -10.88 4.35 7.56
N SER A 56 -10.44 3.82 6.42
CA SER A 56 -10.01 2.42 6.29
C SER A 56 -8.73 2.08 7.04
N TRP A 57 -8.02 3.07 7.60
CA TRP A 57 -6.80 2.84 8.39
C TRP A 57 -7.11 2.54 9.86
N LEU A 58 -8.32 2.85 10.34
CA LEU A 58 -8.73 2.54 11.71
C LEU A 58 -8.59 1.03 11.98
N ASP A 59 -8.99 0.18 11.05
CA ASP A 59 -8.88 -1.27 11.16
C ASP A 59 -7.44 -1.75 11.41
N TYR A 60 -6.44 -1.01 10.91
CA TYR A 60 -5.02 -1.36 11.07
C TYR A 60 -4.39 -0.74 12.32
N LEU A 61 -4.94 0.36 12.83
CA LEU A 61 -4.47 1.00 14.06
C LEU A 61 -5.01 0.34 15.32
N TYR A 62 -6.22 -0.23 15.23
CA TYR A 62 -6.90 -0.90 16.33
C TYR A 62 -6.86 -2.43 16.22
N TRP A 63 -6.08 -2.96 15.27
CA TRP A 63 -5.98 -4.40 15.01
C TRP A 63 -5.58 -5.21 16.26
N ASP A 64 -4.80 -4.60 17.17
CA ASP A 64 -4.30 -5.25 18.38
C ASP A 64 -5.10 -4.90 19.65
N ILE A 65 -6.21 -4.16 19.52
CA ILE A 65 -7.02 -3.75 20.68
C ILE A 65 -8.16 -4.75 20.90
N GLU A 66 -8.22 -5.33 22.09
CA GLU A 66 -9.39 -6.11 22.52
C GLU A 66 -10.64 -5.21 22.50
N LEU A 67 -11.62 -5.56 21.67
CA LEU A 67 -12.93 -4.93 21.68
C LEU A 67 -13.60 -5.31 23.01
N LEU A 68 -13.72 -4.33 23.92
CA LEU A 68 -14.49 -4.51 25.14
C LEU A 68 -15.98 -4.71 24.78
N PRO A 69 -16.67 -5.67 25.42
CA PRO A 69 -18.05 -6.02 25.11
C PRO A 69 -19.06 -4.90 25.38
#